data_AF-A0A5K1D4D2-F1
#
_entry.id   AF-A0A5K1D4D2-F1
#
_cell.length_a   1.000
_cell.length_b   1.000
_cell.length_c   1.000
_cell.angle_alpha   90.00
_cell.angle_beta   90.00
_cell.angle_gamma   90.00
#
_symmetry.space_group_name_H-M   'P 1'
#
loop_
_entity.id
_entity.type
_entity.pdbx_description
1 polymer ?
#
loop_
_entity_poly.entity_id
_entity_poly.type
_entity_poly.pdbx_seq_one_letter_code
_entity_poly.pdbx_strand_id
1 'polypeptide(L)'
;AKLHIESGDIQQIIDPSLHGEFDIQSVWKIAEKAMMCVQPHGRFRPTISEVLKEIQEAISIETGGSGSGGEDDFDMLSRNSRHSSINVSPLELAVSDSYLLLDESVVLPTAR
;
A
#
# COMPACT_ATOMS: atom_id res chain seq x y z
N ALA A 1 1.04 20.70 -6.69
CA ALA A 1 1.47 19.41 -7.27
C ALA A 1 1.24 19.33 -8.78
N LYS A 2 -0.02 19.31 -9.27
CA LYS A 2 -0.35 19.11 -10.70
C LYS A 2 0.49 19.94 -11.70
N LEU A 3 0.55 21.26 -11.51
CA LEU A 3 1.28 22.16 -12.45
C LEU A 3 2.77 21.82 -12.54
N HIS A 4 3.40 21.47 -11.40
CA HIS A 4 4.80 21.10 -11.35
C HIS A 4 5.06 19.81 -12.16
N ILE A 5 4.19 18.80 -12.02
CA ILE A 5 4.25 17.56 -12.80
C ILE A 5 4.09 17.86 -14.30
N GLU A 6 3.08 18.64 -14.70
CA GLU A 6 2.83 18.99 -16.11
C GLU A 6 3.97 19.82 -16.74
N SER A 7 4.66 20.64 -15.93
CA SER A 7 5.81 21.45 -16.36
C SER A 7 7.14 20.71 -16.37
N GLY A 8 7.19 19.47 -15.84
CA GLY A 8 8.42 18.70 -15.70
C GLY A 8 9.24 19.01 -14.43
N ASP A 9 8.80 19.93 -13.59
CA ASP A 9 9.49 20.38 -12.38
C ASP A 9 9.10 19.57 -11.14
N ILE A 10 9.32 18.25 -11.22
CA ILE A 10 8.86 17.31 -10.18
C ILE A 10 9.54 17.54 -8.82
N GLN A 11 10.72 18.15 -8.79
CA GLN A 11 11.46 18.41 -7.55
C GLN A 11 10.69 19.32 -6.58
N GLN A 12 9.81 20.21 -7.09
CA GLN A 12 9.02 21.12 -6.26
C GLN A 12 7.93 20.42 -5.43
N ILE A 13 7.65 19.14 -5.69
CA ILE A 13 6.59 18.40 -4.99
C ILE A 13 7.15 17.30 -4.09
N ILE A 14 8.47 17.14 -4.05
CA ILE A 14 9.15 16.12 -3.24
C ILE A 14 9.24 16.63 -1.81
N ASP A 15 8.98 15.75 -0.85
CA ASP A 15 9.11 16.08 0.57
C ASP A 15 10.58 16.44 0.89
N PRO A 16 10.86 17.67 1.39
CA PRO A 16 12.21 18.07 1.79
C PRO A 16 12.85 17.14 2.84
N SER A 17 12.05 16.41 3.63
CA SER A 17 12.56 15.46 4.62
C SER A 17 13.18 14.21 4.01
N LEU A 18 13.06 14.00 2.70
CA LEU A 18 13.72 12.88 2.02
C LEU A 18 15.21 13.17 1.75
N HIS A 19 15.68 14.41 1.96
CA HIS A 19 17.10 14.79 1.90
C HIS A 19 17.84 14.42 0.59
N GLY A 20 17.11 14.16 -0.51
CA GLY A 20 17.71 13.72 -1.77
C GLY A 20 17.98 12.21 -1.87
N GLU A 21 17.57 11.43 -0.86
CA GLU A 21 17.70 9.97 -0.81
C GLU A 21 16.55 9.31 -1.59
N PHE A 22 16.48 9.58 -2.90
CA PHE A 22 15.51 8.99 -3.82
C PHE A 22 16.02 9.04 -5.26
N ASP A 23 15.58 8.09 -6.10
CA ASP A 23 15.73 8.14 -7.54
C ASP A 23 14.59 8.95 -8.18
N ILE A 24 14.95 9.88 -9.07
CA ILE A 24 13.97 10.77 -9.71
C ILE A 24 12.96 10.01 -10.58
N GLN A 25 13.34 8.86 -11.14
CA GLN A 25 12.46 8.02 -11.96
C GLN A 25 11.40 7.33 -11.10
N SER A 26 11.74 6.88 -9.89
CA SER A 26 10.76 6.28 -8.97
C SER A 26 9.72 7.32 -8.55
N VAL A 27 10.16 8.55 -8.26
CA VAL A 27 9.29 9.67 -7.90
C VAL A 27 8.34 10.02 -9.04
N TRP A 28 8.84 10.11 -10.27
CA TRP A 28 8.01 10.34 -11.46
C TRP A 28 6.91 9.31 -11.60
N LYS A 29 7.28 8.04 -11.41
CA LYS A 29 6.38 6.92 -11.53
C LYS A 29 5.23 6.96 -10.52
N ILE A 30 5.54 7.27 -9.27
CA ILE A 30 4.54 7.48 -8.22
C ILE A 30 3.66 8.70 -8.50
N ALA A 31 4.26 9.83 -8.90
CA ALA A 31 3.54 11.07 -9.14
C ALA A 31 2.48 10.94 -10.24
N GLU A 32 2.83 10.28 -11.36
CA GLU A 32 1.88 10.02 -12.45
C GLU A 32 0.70 9.17 -12.00
N LYS A 33 0.96 8.09 -11.26
CA LYS A 33 -0.13 7.23 -10.78
C LYS A 33 -1.01 7.92 -9.75
N ALA A 34 -0.41 8.68 -8.83
CA ALA A 34 -1.14 9.45 -7.84
C ALA A 34 -2.11 10.44 -8.50
N MET A 35 -1.71 11.06 -9.62
CA MET A 35 -2.57 11.95 -10.41
C MET A 35 -3.78 11.23 -11.03
N MET A 36 -3.65 9.93 -11.36
CA MET A 36 -4.78 9.10 -11.81
C MET A 36 -5.69 8.72 -10.63
N CYS A 37 -5.13 8.40 -9.46
CA CYS A 37 -5.91 8.03 -8.27
C CYS A 37 -6.88 9.12 -7.81
N VAL A 38 -6.54 10.39 -8.01
CA VAL A 38 -7.35 11.54 -7.58
C VAL A 38 -8.25 12.12 -8.67
N GLN A 39 -8.49 11.38 -9.76
CA GLN A 39 -9.37 11.86 -10.83
C GLN A 39 -10.80 12.11 -10.32
N PRO A 40 -11.49 13.17 -10.79
CA PRO A 40 -12.85 13.49 -10.34
C PRO A 40 -13.85 12.36 -10.59
N HIS A 41 -13.70 11.65 -11.73
CA HIS A 41 -14.58 10.56 -12.11
C HIS A 41 -13.90 9.22 -11.84
N GLY A 42 -14.60 8.32 -11.13
CA GLY A 42 -14.06 7.02 -10.70
C GLY A 42 -13.57 6.13 -11.84
N ARG A 43 -14.17 6.23 -13.03
CA ARG A 43 -13.76 5.45 -14.22
C ARG A 43 -12.34 5.75 -14.73
N PHE A 44 -11.76 6.87 -14.32
CA PHE A 44 -10.38 7.25 -14.67
C PHE A 44 -9.39 6.95 -13.54
N ARG A 45 -9.89 6.50 -12.39
CA ARG A 45 -9.03 6.05 -11.28
C ARG A 45 -8.57 4.63 -11.60
N PRO A 46 -7.29 4.32 -11.37
CA PRO A 46 -6.77 2.98 -11.55
C PRO A 46 -7.38 2.02 -10.52
N THR A 47 -7.39 0.74 -10.87
CA THR A 47 -7.64 -0.34 -9.92
C THR A 47 -6.51 -0.43 -8.89
N ILE A 48 -6.79 -1.00 -7.72
CA ILE A 48 -5.76 -1.15 -6.69
C ILE A 48 -4.58 -2.00 -7.17
N SER A 49 -4.84 -3.01 -8.01
CA SER A 49 -3.79 -3.86 -8.59
C SER A 49 -2.84 -3.08 -9.51
N GLU A 50 -3.36 -2.13 -10.30
CA GLU A 50 -2.53 -1.25 -11.13
C GLU A 50 -1.69 -0.29 -10.27
N VAL A 51 -2.25 0.21 -9.16
CA VAL A 51 -1.51 1.04 -8.20
C VAL A 51 -0.38 0.24 -7.54
N LEU A 52 -0.66 -1.00 -7.11
CA LEU A 52 0.34 -1.88 -6.50
C LEU A 52 1.49 -2.20 -7.45
N LYS A 53 1.18 -2.49 -8.72
CA LYS A 53 2.19 -2.72 -9.75
C LYS A 53 3.12 -1.52 -9.90
N GLU A 54 2.56 -0.31 -9.94
CA GLU A 54 3.37 0.90 -10.08
C GLU A 54 4.29 1.14 -8.89
N ILE A 55 3.79 0.91 -7.67
CA ILE A 55 4.57 1.03 -6.44
C ILE A 55 5.73 0.03 -6.44
N GLN A 56 5.48 -1.22 -6.85
CA GLN A 56 6.52 -2.24 -6.94
C GLN A 56 7.60 -1.85 -7.95
N GLU A 57 7.21 -1.35 -9.12
CA GLU A 57 8.15 -0.86 -10.13
C GLU A 57 8.97 0.34 -9.63
N ALA A 58 8.37 1.27 -8.89
CA ALA A 58 9.08 2.39 -8.27
C ALA A 58 10.11 1.89 -7.23
N ILE A 59 9.75 0.91 -6.39
CA ILE A 59 10.68 0.30 -5.42
C ILE A 59 11.83 -0.43 -6.12
N SER A 60 11.56 -1.13 -7.23
CA SER A 60 12.60 -1.79 -8.02
C SER A 60 13.62 -0.81 -8.59
N ILE A 61 13.17 0.39 -8.98
CA ILE A 61 14.04 1.49 -9.42
C ILE A 61 14.90 1.97 -8.24
N GLU A 62 14.29 2.28 -7.09
CA GLU A 62 15.02 2.73 -5.89
C GLU A 62 16.10 1.75 -5.44
N THR A 63 15.83 0.45 -5.54
CA THR A 63 16.71 -0.61 -5.02
C THR A 63 17.79 -1.02 -6.03
N GLY A 64 17.91 -0.33 -7.17
CA GLY A 64 19.01 -0.55 -8.12
C GLY A 64 19.00 -1.92 -8.81
N GLY A 65 17.82 -2.48 -9.09
CA GLY A 65 17.67 -3.62 -10.01
C GLY A 65 18.47 -4.89 -9.70
N SER A 66 18.91 -5.09 -8.45
CA SER A 66 19.70 -6.28 -8.05
C SER A 66 18.87 -7.38 -7.39
N GLY A 67 17.57 -7.44 -7.70
CA GLY A 67 16.72 -8.59 -7.43
C GLY A 67 16.20 -9.10 -8.76
N SER A 68 16.73 -10.25 -9.19
CA SER A 68 16.35 -11.01 -10.38
C SER A 68 14.88 -10.84 -10.79
N GLY A 69 14.64 -10.68 -12.09
CA GLY A 69 13.32 -10.75 -12.69
C GLY A 69 12.53 -11.95 -12.15
N GLY A 70 11.56 -11.66 -11.29
CA GLY A 70 10.48 -12.53 -10.90
C GLY A 70 9.27 -12.10 -11.71
N GLU A 71 9.11 -12.76 -12.84
CA GLU A 71 7.89 -12.84 -13.62
C GLU A 71 6.76 -13.28 -12.66
N ASP A 72 5.61 -12.59 -12.71
CA ASP A 72 4.31 -13.00 -12.17
C ASP A 72 4.27 -13.91 -10.93
N ASP A 73 3.87 -13.38 -9.77
CA ASP A 73 3.02 -14.17 -8.87
C ASP A 73 2.13 -13.26 -8.00
N PHE A 74 0.94 -12.99 -8.50
CA PHE A 74 -0.18 -12.55 -7.68
C PHE A 74 -0.72 -13.75 -6.87
N ASP A 75 0.08 -14.40 -6.02
CA ASP A 75 -0.45 -15.49 -5.16
C ASP A 75 0.32 -15.77 -3.85
N MET A 76 1.14 -14.83 -3.35
CA MET A 76 1.84 -15.02 -2.06
C MET A 76 1.10 -14.44 -0.83
N LEU A 77 -0.22 -14.60 -0.78
CA LEU A 77 -0.99 -14.46 0.47
C LEU A 77 -1.95 -15.64 0.72
N SER A 78 -1.95 -16.66 -0.14
CA SER A 78 -2.93 -17.77 -0.08
C SER A 78 -2.44 -19.00 0.70
N ARG A 79 -1.22 -18.99 1.28
CA ARG A 79 -0.54 -20.21 1.77
C ARG A 79 -0.15 -20.24 3.25
N ASN A 80 -0.85 -19.53 4.12
CA ASN A 80 -0.63 -19.61 5.57
C ASN A 80 -1.72 -20.39 6.31
N SER A 81 -2.74 -20.92 5.62
CA SER A 81 -3.78 -21.74 6.25
C SER A 81 -3.34 -23.20 6.46
N ARG A 82 -2.25 -23.44 7.19
CA ARG A 82 -1.97 -24.77 7.76
C ARG A 82 -1.35 -24.67 9.16
N HIS A 83 -2.20 -25.01 10.14
CA HIS A 83 -1.89 -25.50 11.49
C HIS A 83 -1.66 -24.45 12.59
N SER A 84 -2.72 -24.15 13.34
CA SER A 84 -2.61 -23.97 14.80
C SER A 84 -3.95 -24.31 15.46
N SER A 85 -4.21 -25.61 15.63
CA SER A 85 -5.24 -26.07 16.57
C SER A 85 -4.72 -25.80 17.98
N ILE A 86 -5.10 -24.67 18.56
CA ILE A 86 -4.68 -24.29 19.91
C ILE A 86 -5.68 -24.92 20.90
N ASN A 87 -5.27 -26.00 21.58
CA ASN A 87 -6.00 -26.54 22.72
C ASN A 87 -5.60 -25.73 23.96
N VAL A 88 -6.43 -24.76 24.37
CA VAL A 88 -6.17 -23.97 25.57
C VAL A 88 -7.00 -24.46 26.75
N SER A 89 -6.32 -24.95 27.78
CA SER A 89 -6.92 -25.24 29.09
C SER A 89 -7.31 -23.93 29.80
N PRO A 90 -8.38 -23.90 30.62
CA PRO A 90 -9.02 -22.65 31.04
C PRO A 90 -8.31 -21.79 32.11
N LEU A 91 -7.02 -21.96 32.38
CA LEU A 91 -6.28 -21.13 33.34
C LEU A 91 -4.95 -20.69 32.73
N GLU A 92 -4.69 -19.39 32.72
CA GLU A 92 -3.47 -18.67 32.27
C GLU A 92 -3.43 -18.19 30.80
N LEU A 93 -4.00 -17.02 30.51
CA LEU A 93 -3.44 -16.11 29.49
C LEU A 93 -3.87 -14.65 29.69
N ALA A 94 -3.56 -14.08 30.86
CA ALA A 94 -3.46 -12.63 31.00
C ALA A 94 -2.01 -12.25 30.68
N VAL A 95 -1.71 -11.97 29.41
CA VAL A 95 -0.64 -11.07 28.92
C VAL A 95 -0.52 -11.23 27.41
N SER A 96 -0.68 -10.10 26.72
CA SER A 96 -0.40 -9.83 25.31
C SER A 96 -1.42 -10.34 24.28
N ASP A 97 -2.34 -9.45 23.88
CA ASP A 97 -2.57 -9.14 22.46
C ASP A 97 -3.33 -7.81 22.34
N SER A 98 -2.56 -6.75 22.14
CA SER A 98 -3.03 -5.38 21.97
C SER A 98 -3.22 -5.03 20.50
N TYR A 99 -4.01 -5.80 19.73
CA TYR A 99 -4.53 -5.36 18.43
C TYR A 99 -5.84 -6.13 18.16
N LEU A 100 -6.94 -5.37 18.03
CA LEU A 100 -8.31 -5.80 17.70
C LEU A 100 -9.25 -6.13 18.86
N LEU A 101 -9.62 -5.10 19.62
CA LEU A 101 -10.99 -5.02 20.17
C LEU A 101 -11.71 -3.87 19.47
N LEU A 102 -12.35 -4.16 18.33
CA LEU A 102 -13.33 -3.24 17.78
C LEU A 102 -14.65 -3.50 18.52
N ASP A 103 -15.18 -2.45 19.12
CA ASP A 103 -16.39 -2.45 19.94
C ASP A 103 -17.60 -2.95 19.11
N GLU A 104 -18.14 -4.11 19.50
CA GLU A 104 -19.35 -4.72 18.95
C GLU A 104 -20.60 -3.99 19.50
N SER A 105 -20.74 -2.68 19.23
CA SER A 105 -21.96 -1.93 19.60
C SER A 105 -22.61 -1.12 18.46
N VAL A 106 -22.09 -1.19 17.23
CA VAL A 106 -22.64 -0.41 16.08
C VAL A 106 -23.60 -1.23 15.19
N VAL A 107 -23.80 -2.52 15.45
CA VAL A 107 -24.77 -3.35 14.72
C VAL A 107 -26.15 -3.37 15.41
N LEU A 108 -26.85 -2.24 15.39
CA LEU A 108 -28.31 -2.27 15.45
C LEU A 108 -28.93 -1.15 14.59
N PRO A 109 -29.54 -1.48 13.43
CA PRO A 109 -30.33 -0.50 12.70
C PRO A 109 -31.57 -0.15 13.52
N THR A 110 -31.69 1.10 13.96
CA THR A 110 -32.95 1.61 14.50
C THR A 110 -33.85 1.97 13.32
N ALA A 111 -34.97 1.26 13.17
CA ALA A 111 -36.02 1.62 12.23
C ALA A 111 -36.62 2.98 12.61
N ARG A 112 -36.88 3.82 11.60
CA ARG A 112 -37.74 4.99 11.73
C ARG A 112 -38.76 5.00 10.61
#